data_AF-A0A1E1WL71-F1
#
_entry.id   AF-A0A1E1WL71-F1
#
_cell.length_a   1.000
_cell.length_b   1.000
_cell.length_c   1.000
_cell.angle_alpha   90.00
_cell.angle_beta   90.00
_cell.angle_gamma   90.00
#
_symmetry.space_group_name_H-M   'P 1'
#
loop_
_entity.id
_entity.type
_entity.pdbx_description
1 polymer ?
#
loop_
_entity_poly.entity_id
_entity_poly.type
_entity_poly.pdbx_seq_one_letter_code
_entity_poly.pdbx_strand_id
1 'polypeptide(L)'
;RARQYRELVHPLQAIMEVLQHFECYKDIGELNSLREQVQVVRDQLGGQILTDFKDFFANRGSVPPKTIAEACAVVDVLEPKVKQELLTWFIDMQLQEYQVLFAADEESAWVGCVERRYAWLKKHLLAFEESRAALFPQRWRLSERTAHRFCVVTREELSKILAARRDELDVKLLLYAIQKTHNFELLLHKRFLGAE
;
A
#
# COMPACT_ATOMS: atom_id res chain seq x y z
N ARG A 1 5.78 -12.52 -24.04
CA ARG A 1 4.56 -13.37 -24.00
C ARG A 1 3.44 -12.53 -23.42
N ALA A 2 2.23 -12.57 -23.98
CA ALA A 2 1.08 -11.86 -23.40
C ALA A 2 0.71 -12.48 -22.05
N ARG A 3 0.45 -11.64 -21.04
CA ARG A 3 -0.01 -12.11 -19.73
C ARG A 3 -1.51 -12.40 -19.81
N GLN A 4 -1.96 -13.53 -19.27
CA GLN A 4 -3.36 -13.95 -19.26
C GLN A 4 -3.92 -14.04 -17.83
N TYR A 5 -3.74 -12.98 -17.03
CA TYR A 5 -4.12 -13.00 -15.61
C TYR A 5 -5.61 -13.28 -15.39
N ARG A 6 -6.47 -12.77 -16.27
CA ARG A 6 -7.91 -13.02 -16.21
C ARG A 6 -8.28 -14.51 -16.26
N GLU A 7 -7.58 -15.29 -17.08
CA GLU A 7 -7.86 -16.71 -17.28
C GLU A 7 -7.39 -17.56 -16.09
N LEU A 8 -6.45 -17.05 -15.28
CA LEU A 8 -5.87 -17.77 -14.15
C LEU A 8 -6.74 -17.74 -12.89
N VAL A 9 -7.69 -16.80 -12.78
CA VAL A 9 -8.49 -16.60 -11.56
C VAL A 9 -9.29 -17.86 -11.19
N HIS A 10 -10.10 -18.38 -12.12
CA HIS A 10 -10.96 -19.54 -11.83
C HIS A 10 -10.19 -20.84 -11.58
N PRO A 11 -9.18 -21.22 -12.41
CA PRO A 11 -8.37 -22.40 -12.14
C PRO A 11 -7.66 -22.32 -10.79
N LEU A 12 -7.10 -21.15 -10.46
CA LEU A 12 -6.38 -20.97 -9.19
C LEU A 12 -7.32 -21.10 -7.98
N GLN A 13 -8.53 -20.53 -8.06
CA GLN A 13 -9.57 -20.69 -7.04
C GLN A 13 -9.94 -22.15 -6.82
N ALA A 14 -10.22 -22.88 -7.92
CA ALA A 14 -10.58 -24.29 -7.86
C ALA A 14 -9.46 -25.14 -7.23
N ILE A 15 -8.21 -24.90 -7.63
CA ILE A 15 -7.04 -25.58 -7.05
C ILE A 15 -6.95 -25.29 -5.54
N MET A 16 -7.16 -24.04 -5.12
CA MET A 16 -7.08 -23.68 -3.71
C MET A 16 -8.18 -24.32 -2.85
N GLU A 17 -9.41 -24.37 -3.36
CA GLU A 17 -10.52 -25.06 -2.70
C GLU A 17 -10.22 -26.56 -2.54
N VAL A 18 -9.70 -27.19 -3.60
CA VAL A 18 -9.28 -28.59 -3.57
C VAL A 18 -8.16 -28.82 -2.55
N LEU A 19 -7.12 -27.98 -2.52
CA LEU A 19 -6.02 -28.09 -1.56
C LEU A 19 -6.48 -27.94 -0.11
N GLN A 20 -7.50 -27.10 0.12
CA GLN A 20 -8.13 -26.90 1.43
C GLN A 20 -8.85 -28.19 1.89
N HIS A 21 -9.63 -28.83 1.01
CA HIS A 21 -10.27 -30.11 1.32
C HIS A 21 -9.27 -31.21 1.68
N PHE A 22 -8.08 -31.14 1.10
CA PHE A 22 -7.06 -32.13 1.35
C PHE A 22 -6.25 -31.89 2.63
N GLU A 23 -6.43 -30.76 3.35
CA GLU A 23 -5.56 -30.38 4.49
C GLU A 23 -5.44 -31.45 5.58
N CYS A 24 -6.43 -32.33 5.72
CA CYS A 24 -6.41 -33.44 6.67
C CYS A 24 -5.53 -34.63 6.24
N TYR A 25 -5.05 -34.65 5.00
CA TYR A 25 -4.30 -35.78 4.40
C TYR A 25 -2.81 -35.47 4.24
N LYS A 26 -2.19 -34.88 5.27
CA LYS A 26 -0.76 -34.51 5.25
C LYS A 26 0.18 -35.71 5.30
N ASP A 27 -0.32 -36.90 5.61
CA ASP A 27 0.50 -38.12 5.70
C ASP A 27 0.72 -38.79 4.34
N ILE A 28 0.02 -38.34 3.28
CA ILE A 28 0.16 -38.87 1.92
C ILE A 28 1.28 -38.13 1.18
N GLY A 29 2.40 -38.82 0.94
CA GLY A 29 3.61 -38.23 0.36
C GLY A 29 3.41 -37.64 -1.04
N GLU A 30 2.66 -38.32 -1.91
CA GLU A 30 2.37 -37.85 -3.27
C GLU A 30 1.54 -36.56 -3.26
N LEU A 31 0.61 -36.45 -2.32
CA LEU A 31 -0.23 -35.27 -2.15
C LEU A 31 0.58 -34.07 -1.65
N ASN A 32 1.57 -34.31 -0.77
CA ASN A 32 2.50 -33.28 -0.34
C ASN A 32 3.39 -32.79 -1.50
N SER A 33 3.89 -33.69 -2.34
CA SER A 33 4.65 -33.30 -3.54
C SER A 33 3.82 -32.40 -4.47
N LEU A 34 2.54 -32.72 -4.68
CA LEU A 34 1.63 -31.87 -5.46
C LEU A 34 1.37 -30.51 -4.79
N ARG A 35 1.20 -30.47 -3.47
CA ARG A 35 1.07 -29.21 -2.71
C ARG A 35 2.30 -28.32 -2.91
N GLU A 36 3.49 -28.90 -2.78
CA GLU A 36 4.76 -28.18 -2.95
C GLU A 36 4.88 -27.62 -4.37
N GLN A 37 4.54 -28.41 -5.39
CA GLN A 37 4.53 -27.93 -6.78
C GLN A 37 3.55 -26.77 -6.99
N VAL A 38 2.34 -26.87 -6.44
CA VAL A 38 1.37 -25.75 -6.50
C VAL A 38 1.91 -24.52 -5.77
N GLN A 39 2.55 -24.70 -4.61
CA GLN A 39 3.15 -23.60 -3.88
C GLN A 39 4.24 -22.89 -4.69
N VAL A 40 5.14 -23.65 -5.32
CA VAL A 40 6.18 -23.11 -6.21
C VAL A 40 5.57 -22.28 -7.35
N VAL A 41 4.50 -22.78 -7.98
CA VAL A 41 3.81 -22.04 -9.05
C VAL A 41 3.16 -20.76 -8.52
N ARG A 42 2.58 -20.79 -7.31
CA ARG A 42 1.96 -19.61 -6.67
C ARG A 42 3.01 -18.55 -6.34
N ASP A 43 4.15 -18.96 -5.80
CA ASP A 43 5.27 -18.05 -5.48
C ASP A 43 5.83 -17.40 -6.76
N GLN A 44 6.02 -18.19 -7.81
CA GLN A 44 6.45 -17.68 -9.13
C GLN A 44 5.44 -16.70 -9.72
N LEU A 45 4.14 -17.01 -9.64
CA LEU A 45 3.08 -16.14 -10.14
C LEU A 45 3.01 -14.84 -9.33
N GLY A 46 3.12 -14.92 -8.00
CA GLY A 46 3.19 -13.75 -7.12
C GLY A 46 4.38 -12.84 -7.46
N GLY A 47 5.57 -13.42 -7.61
CA GLY A 47 6.78 -12.69 -8.02
C GLY A 47 6.65 -12.04 -9.41
N GLN A 48 6.03 -12.74 -10.36
CA GLN A 48 5.76 -12.19 -11.69
C GLN A 48 4.81 -11.00 -11.63
N ILE A 49 3.72 -11.11 -10.87
CA ILE A 49 2.76 -10.01 -10.71
C ILE A 49 3.46 -8.82 -10.05
N LEU A 50 4.20 -9.02 -8.97
CA LEU A 50 4.95 -7.94 -8.30
C LEU A 50 5.91 -7.23 -9.26
N THR A 51 6.58 -7.98 -10.13
CA THR A 51 7.47 -7.42 -11.17
C THR A 51 6.69 -6.60 -12.19
N ASP A 52 5.57 -7.12 -12.70
CA ASP A 52 4.74 -6.41 -13.67
C ASP A 52 4.16 -5.09 -13.08
N PHE A 53 3.79 -5.09 -11.80
CA PHE A 53 3.38 -3.87 -11.09
C PHE A 53 4.53 -2.86 -10.98
N LYS A 54 5.73 -3.32 -10.61
CA LYS A 54 6.93 -2.48 -10.55
C LYS A 54 7.24 -1.87 -11.91
N ASP A 55 7.21 -2.67 -12.96
CA ASP A 55 7.47 -2.20 -14.33
C ASP A 55 6.40 -1.22 -14.82
N PHE A 56 5.13 -1.46 -14.51
CA PHE A 56 4.05 -0.53 -14.85
C PHE A 56 4.26 0.86 -14.26
N PHE A 57 4.58 0.94 -12.96
CA PHE A 57 4.68 2.21 -12.24
C PHE A 57 6.06 2.86 -12.31
N ALA A 58 7.15 2.10 -12.45
CA ALA A 58 8.52 2.64 -12.56
C ALA A 58 8.93 2.95 -14.01
N ASN A 59 8.50 2.13 -14.98
CA ASN A 59 8.96 2.20 -16.37
C ASN A 59 7.88 2.73 -17.34
N ARG A 60 7.08 3.72 -16.89
CA ARG A 60 6.06 4.44 -17.69
C ARG A 60 5.12 3.53 -18.51
N GLY A 61 4.57 2.48 -17.90
CA GLY A 61 3.49 1.71 -18.51
C GLY A 61 3.93 0.71 -19.58
N SER A 62 5.09 0.06 -19.40
CA SER A 62 5.51 -1.09 -20.23
C SER A 62 4.48 -2.24 -20.23
N VAL A 63 3.64 -2.29 -19.21
CA VAL A 63 2.51 -3.22 -19.08
C VAL A 63 1.19 -2.48 -19.37
N PRO A 64 0.23 -3.06 -20.11
CA PRO A 64 -1.07 -2.42 -20.32
C PRO A 64 -1.85 -2.26 -18.99
N PRO A 65 -2.56 -1.13 -18.76
CA PRO A 65 -3.35 -0.93 -17.54
C PRO A 65 -4.39 -2.03 -17.29
N LYS A 66 -4.98 -2.56 -18.37
CA LYS A 66 -5.91 -3.69 -18.32
C LYS A 66 -5.29 -4.93 -17.70
N THR A 67 -4.04 -5.24 -18.04
CA THR A 67 -3.31 -6.38 -17.51
C THR A 67 -3.09 -6.24 -16.00
N ILE A 68 -2.84 -5.02 -15.51
CA ILE A 68 -2.68 -4.73 -14.08
C ILE A 68 -4.01 -4.88 -13.33
N ALA A 69 -5.11 -4.39 -13.91
CA ALA A 69 -6.44 -4.58 -13.34
C ALA A 69 -6.82 -6.07 -13.25
N GLU A 70 -6.49 -6.86 -14.27
CA GLU A 70 -6.70 -8.31 -14.27
C GLU A 70 -5.80 -9.02 -13.23
N ALA A 71 -4.56 -8.57 -13.05
CA ALA A 71 -3.65 -9.10 -12.04
C ALA A 71 -4.19 -8.89 -10.61
N CYS A 72 -4.91 -7.80 -10.34
CA CYS A 72 -5.52 -7.57 -9.03
C CYS A 72 -6.48 -8.70 -8.61
N ALA A 73 -7.25 -9.24 -9.56
CA ALA A 73 -8.15 -10.36 -9.28
C ALA A 73 -7.37 -11.63 -8.92
N VAL A 74 -6.23 -11.87 -9.56
CA VAL A 74 -5.34 -13.00 -9.23
C VAL A 74 -4.70 -12.81 -7.86
N VAL A 75 -4.26 -11.60 -7.51
CA VAL A 75 -3.68 -11.28 -6.19
C VAL A 75 -4.69 -11.53 -5.06
N ASP A 76 -5.97 -11.26 -5.28
CA ASP A 76 -7.01 -11.53 -4.29
C ASP A 76 -7.29 -13.02 -4.07
N VAL A 77 -6.92 -13.88 -5.02
CA VAL A 77 -6.99 -15.34 -4.90
C VAL A 77 -5.68 -15.90 -4.34
N LEU A 78 -4.54 -15.30 -4.67
CA LEU A 78 -3.23 -15.69 -4.14
C LEU A 78 -3.14 -15.51 -2.62
N GLU A 79 -1.99 -15.91 -2.08
CA GLU A 79 -1.72 -15.80 -0.66
C GLU A 79 -1.79 -14.35 -0.15
N PRO A 80 -2.32 -14.14 1.08
CA PRO A 80 -2.35 -12.82 1.70
C PRO A 80 -0.99 -12.11 1.71
N LYS A 81 0.10 -12.88 1.81
CA LYS A 81 1.48 -12.35 1.81
C LYS A 81 1.83 -11.60 0.53
N VAL A 82 1.49 -12.12 -0.65
CA VAL A 82 1.77 -11.46 -1.94
C VAL A 82 1.05 -10.12 -2.02
N LYS A 83 -0.22 -10.10 -1.59
CA LYS A 83 -1.01 -8.87 -1.52
C LYS A 83 -0.39 -7.87 -0.54
N GLN A 84 0.00 -8.30 0.66
CA GLN A 84 0.64 -7.43 1.64
C GLN A 84 1.95 -6.83 1.11
N GLU A 85 2.79 -7.63 0.45
CA GLU A 85 4.03 -7.19 -0.15
C GLU A 85 3.78 -6.14 -1.26
N LEU A 86 2.83 -6.43 -2.16
CA LEU A 86 2.44 -5.50 -3.22
C LEU A 86 1.95 -4.17 -2.66
N LEU A 87 1.04 -4.22 -1.68
CA LEU A 87 0.46 -3.03 -1.06
C LEU A 87 1.53 -2.20 -0.34
N THR A 88 2.42 -2.85 0.41
CA THR A 88 3.50 -2.18 1.13
C THR A 88 4.43 -1.47 0.15
N TRP A 89 4.91 -2.18 -0.87
CA TRP A 89 5.76 -1.60 -1.91
C TRP A 89 5.08 -0.42 -2.61
N PHE A 90 3.81 -0.59 -3.01
CA PHE A 90 3.09 0.45 -3.75
C PHE A 90 2.90 1.72 -2.91
N ILE A 91 2.49 1.57 -1.65
CA ILE A 91 2.28 2.70 -0.73
C ILE A 91 3.60 3.39 -0.42
N ASP A 92 4.67 2.65 -0.16
CA ASP A 92 5.99 3.24 0.11
C ASP A 92 6.50 4.00 -1.14
N MET A 93 6.26 3.49 -2.34
CA MET A 93 6.56 4.18 -3.59
C MET A 93 5.75 5.48 -3.75
N GLN A 94 4.45 5.47 -3.42
CA GLN A 94 3.62 6.68 -3.45
C GLN A 94 4.12 7.76 -2.47
N LEU A 95 4.69 7.36 -1.33
CA LEU A 95 5.16 8.26 -0.29
C LEU A 95 6.64 8.66 -0.43
N GLN A 96 7.33 8.21 -1.48
CA GLN A 96 8.74 8.53 -1.67
C GLN A 96 8.97 10.04 -1.84
N GLU A 97 8.12 10.73 -2.62
CA GLU A 97 8.20 12.19 -2.77
C GLU A 97 7.99 12.91 -1.44
N TYR A 98 7.04 12.43 -0.62
CA TYR A 98 6.80 12.98 0.71
C TYR A 98 8.03 12.88 1.62
N GLN A 99 8.70 11.73 1.61
CA GLN A 99 9.89 11.52 2.43
C GLN A 99 11.03 12.47 2.03
N VAL A 100 11.19 12.74 0.73
CA VAL A 100 12.19 13.70 0.24
C VAL A 100 11.82 15.13 0.62
N LEU A 101 10.57 15.53 0.37
CA LEU A 101 10.10 16.91 0.61
C LEU A 101 10.13 17.33 2.08
N PHE A 102 10.17 16.38 3.01
CA PHE A 102 10.11 16.62 4.44
C PHE A 102 11.21 15.85 5.20
N ALA A 103 12.32 15.57 4.52
CA ALA A 103 13.53 14.99 5.11
C ALA A 103 14.09 15.90 6.21
N ALA A 104 14.81 15.35 7.18
CA ALA A 104 15.20 16.07 8.39
C ALA A 104 16.06 17.33 8.16
N ASP A 105 16.76 17.41 7.04
CA ASP A 105 17.57 18.54 6.57
C ASP A 105 16.77 19.64 5.87
N GLU A 106 15.53 19.37 5.49
CA GLU A 106 14.64 20.34 4.84
C GLU A 106 13.94 21.24 5.87
N GLU A 107 13.83 22.55 5.58
CA GLU A 107 13.11 23.50 6.45
C GLU A 107 11.63 23.13 6.63
N SER A 108 11.02 22.58 5.58
CA SER A 108 9.65 22.07 5.57
C SER A 108 9.41 20.97 6.59
N ALA A 109 10.47 20.29 7.06
CA ALA A 109 10.34 19.18 7.98
C ALA A 109 9.97 19.64 9.40
N TRP A 110 10.25 20.89 9.74
CA TRP A 110 10.01 21.44 11.06
C TRP A 110 8.54 21.35 11.49
N VAL A 111 8.29 21.22 12.80
CA VAL A 111 6.92 21.10 13.35
C VAL A 111 6.04 22.31 13.03
N GLY A 112 6.63 23.49 12.80
CA GLY A 112 5.89 24.67 12.34
C GLY A 112 5.26 24.50 10.95
N CYS A 113 5.73 23.53 10.16
CA CYS A 113 5.25 23.25 8.80
C CYS A 113 4.29 22.05 8.72
N VAL A 114 3.73 21.54 9.83
CA VAL A 114 2.83 20.36 9.81
C VAL A 114 1.63 20.51 8.88
N GLU A 115 1.11 21.73 8.70
CA GLU A 115 0.01 21.99 7.76
C GLU A 115 0.40 21.68 6.31
N ARG A 116 1.66 21.89 5.91
CA ARG A 116 2.16 21.55 4.58
C ARG A 116 2.18 20.04 4.37
N ARG A 117 2.53 19.26 5.40
CA ARG A 117 2.47 17.79 5.37
C ARG A 117 1.04 17.31 5.10
N TYR A 118 0.06 17.87 5.81
CA TYR A 118 -1.35 17.51 5.65
C TYR A 118 -1.93 17.95 4.31
N ALA A 119 -1.56 19.13 3.82
CA ALA A 119 -1.94 19.61 2.49
C ALA A 119 -1.37 18.71 1.39
N TRP A 120 -0.12 18.24 1.54
CA TRP A 120 0.51 17.29 0.63
C TRP A 120 -0.32 16.00 0.54
N LEU A 121 -0.68 15.39 1.68
CA LEU A 121 -1.49 14.16 1.66
C LEU A 121 -2.84 14.38 0.96
N LYS A 122 -3.55 15.46 1.28
CA LYS A 122 -4.85 15.75 0.65
C LYS A 122 -4.73 15.84 -0.87
N LYS A 123 -3.74 16.59 -1.36
CA LYS A 123 -3.47 16.73 -2.80
C LYS A 123 -3.10 15.38 -3.42
N HIS A 124 -2.26 14.60 -2.74
CA HIS A 124 -1.82 13.29 -3.20
C HIS A 124 -3.00 12.30 -3.32
N LEU A 125 -3.88 12.23 -2.32
CA LEU A 125 -5.05 11.36 -2.33
C LEU A 125 -6.05 11.74 -3.43
N LEU A 126 -6.30 13.04 -3.63
CA LEU A 126 -7.16 13.51 -4.73
C LEU A 126 -6.59 13.12 -6.09
N ALA A 127 -5.30 13.40 -6.33
CA ALA A 127 -4.64 13.06 -7.59
C ALA A 127 -4.63 11.54 -7.85
N PHE A 128 -4.47 10.73 -6.79
CA PHE A 128 -4.55 9.27 -6.89
C PHE A 128 -5.96 8.81 -7.30
N GLU A 129 -7.01 9.39 -6.72
CA GLU A 129 -8.40 9.05 -7.00
C GLU A 129 -8.84 9.42 -8.42
N GLU A 130 -8.35 10.54 -8.93
CA GLU A 130 -8.64 11.00 -10.29
C GLU A 130 -7.95 10.15 -11.38
N SER A 131 -6.76 9.63 -11.10
CA SER A 131 -5.90 9.05 -12.15
C SER A 131 -5.72 7.53 -12.08
N ARG A 132 -5.66 6.95 -10.87
CA ARG A 132 -5.17 5.57 -10.67
C ARG A 132 -6.09 4.68 -9.85
N ALA A 133 -7.02 5.25 -9.07
CA ALA A 133 -7.91 4.45 -8.23
C ALA A 133 -8.74 3.43 -9.01
N ALA A 134 -9.13 3.74 -10.26
CA ALA A 134 -9.88 2.82 -11.11
C ALA A 134 -9.12 1.53 -11.49
N LEU A 135 -7.79 1.51 -11.36
CA LEU A 135 -6.98 0.31 -11.64
C LEU A 135 -7.06 -0.73 -10.54
N PHE A 136 -7.44 -0.32 -9.33
CA PHE A 136 -7.38 -1.16 -8.14
C PHE A 136 -8.77 -1.48 -7.61
N PRO A 137 -8.98 -2.67 -7.02
CA PRO A 137 -10.23 -2.99 -6.33
C PRO A 137 -10.47 -2.05 -5.15
N GLN A 138 -11.68 -1.47 -5.05
CA GLN A 138 -12.07 -0.58 -3.94
C GLN A 138 -11.90 -1.25 -2.56
N ARG A 139 -12.14 -2.57 -2.49
CA ARG A 139 -11.93 -3.39 -1.28
C ARG A 139 -10.49 -3.39 -0.76
N TRP A 140 -9.50 -2.96 -1.55
CA TRP A 140 -8.11 -2.83 -1.08
C TRP A 140 -7.91 -1.60 -0.19
N ARG A 141 -8.86 -0.64 -0.23
CA ARG A 141 -8.86 0.59 0.59
C ARG A 141 -7.53 1.35 0.53
N LEU A 142 -7.00 1.53 -0.69
CA LEU A 142 -5.66 2.11 -0.90
C LEU A 142 -5.52 3.52 -0.30
N SER A 143 -6.51 4.41 -0.50
CA SER A 143 -6.48 5.76 0.06
C SER A 143 -6.35 5.75 1.59
N GLU A 144 -7.08 4.86 2.28
CA GLU A 144 -7.02 4.70 3.73
C GLU A 144 -5.65 4.18 4.18
N ARG A 145 -5.14 3.13 3.51
CA ARG A 145 -3.82 2.55 3.83
C ARG A 145 -2.68 3.54 3.61
N THR A 146 -2.74 4.33 2.53
CA THR A 146 -1.77 5.40 2.25
C THR A 146 -1.83 6.47 3.33
N ALA A 147 -3.02 6.91 3.72
CA ALA A 147 -3.18 7.87 4.81
C ALA A 147 -2.63 7.34 6.14
N HIS A 148 -2.92 6.08 6.48
CA HIS A 148 -2.38 5.43 7.66
C HIS A 148 -0.83 5.39 7.64
N ARG A 149 -0.23 4.93 6.54
CA ARG A 149 1.24 4.88 6.39
C ARG A 149 1.87 6.27 6.48
N PHE A 150 1.25 7.27 5.85
CA PHE A 150 1.64 8.67 5.97
C PHE A 150 1.65 9.13 7.43
N CYS A 151 0.61 8.81 8.21
CA CYS A 151 0.54 9.17 9.63
C CYS A 151 1.67 8.51 10.44
N VAL A 152 1.96 7.22 10.19
CA VAL A 152 3.05 6.50 10.85
C VAL A 152 4.41 7.17 10.57
N VAL A 153 4.73 7.40 9.28
CA VAL A 153 5.99 8.04 8.88
C VAL A 153 6.09 9.46 9.46
N THR A 154 5.00 10.24 9.38
CA THR A 154 4.97 11.61 9.90
C THR A 154 5.20 11.66 11.40
N ARG A 155 4.57 10.75 12.16
CA ARG A 155 4.79 10.63 13.61
C ARG A 155 6.26 10.32 13.92
N GLU A 156 6.84 9.36 13.23
CA GLU A 156 8.23 8.93 13.44
C GLU A 156 9.22 10.06 13.15
N GLU A 157 9.06 10.76 12.02
CA GLU A 157 9.94 11.87 11.65
C GLU A 157 9.77 13.08 12.56
N LEU A 158 8.53 13.47 12.89
CA LEU A 158 8.29 14.57 13.83
C LEU A 158 8.84 14.25 15.22
N SER A 159 8.73 12.99 15.68
CA SER A 159 9.27 12.59 16.98
C SER A 159 10.80 12.79 17.04
N LYS A 160 11.52 12.42 15.97
CA LYS A 160 12.97 12.63 15.86
C LYS A 160 13.33 14.12 15.83
N ILE A 161 12.61 14.91 15.02
CA ILE A 161 12.86 16.35 14.85
C ILE A 161 12.61 17.12 16.16
N LEU A 162 11.51 16.82 16.85
CA LEU A 162 11.17 17.44 18.13
C LEU A 162 12.19 17.10 19.22
N ALA A 163 12.73 15.88 19.22
CA ALA A 163 13.77 15.47 20.16
C ALA A 163 15.10 16.19 19.89
N ALA A 164 15.47 16.35 18.60
CA ALA A 164 16.72 16.96 18.19
C ALA A 164 16.76 18.49 18.40
N ARG A 165 15.64 19.18 18.19
CA ARG A 165 15.54 20.66 18.27
C ARG A 165 14.68 21.11 19.45
N ARG A 166 14.86 20.45 20.60
CA ARG A 166 14.04 20.68 21.80
C ARG A 166 14.11 22.13 22.31
N ASP A 167 15.27 22.76 22.21
CA ASP A 167 15.50 24.13 22.72
C ASP A 167 14.86 25.21 21.84
N GLU A 168 14.43 24.84 20.63
CA GLU A 168 13.74 25.73 19.69
C GLU A 168 12.20 25.65 19.82
N LEU A 169 11.70 24.86 20.78
CA LEU A 169 10.27 24.68 20.99
C LEU A 169 9.71 25.77 21.90
N ASP A 170 8.60 26.37 21.46
CA ASP A 170 7.78 27.24 22.28
C ASP A 170 6.33 26.74 22.36
N VAL A 171 5.61 27.19 23.40
CA VAL A 171 4.25 26.75 23.68
C VAL A 171 3.27 27.12 22.55
N LYS A 172 3.43 28.29 21.91
CA LYS A 172 2.55 28.73 20.82
C LYS A 172 2.73 27.86 19.59
N LEU A 173 3.97 27.51 19.26
CA LEU A 173 4.30 26.59 18.16
C LEU A 173 3.67 25.21 18.39
N LEU A 174 3.77 24.66 19.60
CA LEU A 174 3.17 23.37 19.94
C LEU A 174 1.64 23.40 19.89
N LEU A 175 1.01 24.45 20.44
CA LEU A 175 -0.44 24.61 20.37
C LEU A 175 -0.94 24.74 18.92
N TYR A 176 -0.22 25.49 18.08
CA TYR A 176 -0.51 25.59 16.66
C TYR A 176 -0.44 24.20 16.00
N ALA A 177 0.64 23.44 16.23
CA ALA A 177 0.82 22.14 15.63
C ALA A 177 -0.29 21.15 16.07
N ILE A 178 -0.56 21.06 17.38
CA ILE A 178 -1.62 20.20 17.93
C ILE A 178 -2.99 20.53 17.33
N GLN A 179 -3.34 21.82 17.25
CA GLN A 179 -4.63 22.23 16.68
C GLN A 179 -4.75 21.84 15.20
N LYS A 180 -3.67 21.99 14.42
CA LYS A 180 -3.64 21.60 13.00
C LYS A 180 -3.71 20.08 12.84
N THR A 181 -2.98 19.33 13.66
CA THR A 181 -3.02 17.86 13.68
C THR A 181 -4.41 17.34 14.03
N HIS A 182 -5.04 17.89 15.08
CA HIS A 182 -6.37 17.49 15.50
C HIS A 182 -7.42 17.72 14.40
N ASN A 183 -7.40 18.89 13.75
CA ASN A 183 -8.30 19.17 12.63
C ASN A 183 -8.09 18.22 11.44
N PHE A 184 -6.85 17.81 11.20
CA PHE A 184 -6.52 16.83 10.18
C PHE A 184 -7.01 15.41 10.55
N GLU A 185 -6.84 14.98 11.80
CA GLU A 185 -7.35 13.70 12.30
C GLU A 185 -8.88 13.61 12.18
N LEU A 186 -9.59 14.67 12.57
CA LEU A 186 -11.05 14.76 12.40
C LEU A 186 -11.47 14.63 10.92
N LEU A 187 -10.69 15.19 9.99
CA LEU A 187 -10.94 15.07 8.57
C LEU A 187 -10.75 13.63 8.09
N LEU A 188 -9.66 12.96 8.50
CA LEU A 188 -9.43 11.55 8.13
C LEU A 188 -10.50 10.63 8.71
N HIS A 189 -10.89 10.84 9.98
CA HIS A 189 -11.96 10.10 10.64
C HIS A 189 -13.27 10.22 9.86
N LYS A 190 -13.70 11.44 9.54
CA LYS A 190 -14.92 11.67 8.74
C LYS A 190 -14.85 11.02 7.37
N ARG A 191 -13.67 11.01 6.73
CA ARG A 191 -13.49 10.46 5.38
C ARG A 191 -13.53 8.93 5.35
N PHE A 192 -12.87 8.27 6.29
CA PHE A 192 -12.65 6.82 6.22
C PHE A 192 -13.54 6.00 7.15
N LEU A 193 -13.94 6.55 8.29
CA LEU A 193 -14.84 5.88 9.26
C LEU A 193 -16.26 6.43 9.21
N GLY A 194 -16.43 7.70 8.84
CA GLY A 194 -17.75 8.35 8.72
C GLY A 194 -18.59 7.93 7.51
N ALA A 195 -18.15 6.92 6.75
CA ALA A 195 -18.82 6.39 5.56
C ALA A 195 -19.19 4.90 5.68
N GLU A 196 -19.01 4.29 6.86
CA GLU A 196 -19.59 2.99 7.21
C GLU A 196 -20.96 3.16 7.89
#